data_AF-A0AAU8SIK1-F1
#
_entry.id   AF-A0AAU8SIK1-F1
#
_cell.length_a   1.000
_cell.length_b   1.000
_cell.length_c   1.000
_cell.angle_alpha   90.00
_cell.angle_beta   90.00
_cell.angle_gamma   90.00
#
_symmetry.space_group_name_H-M   'P 1'
#
loop_
_entity.id
_entity.type
_entity.pdbx_description
1 polymer ?
#
loop_
_entity_poly.entity_id
_entity_poly.type
_entity_poly.pdbx_seq_one_letter_code
_entity_poly.pdbx_strand_id
1 'polypeptide(L)'
;MSTNLDDIEKRMLDGYFDFLKTHADCQFLHWNMRDNNYGFYAVEHRHRVLGGNPYELQDANKHDLARILVSLYGHRYAPHSDSSGRKGRIMGLAELNKVTDEDALTGEQEAAAYVAGDFLTMHRSTLRKLDMFANFFDRAHQKTLKTQSTWMDRVGVHPVAVIEWAKSHPLVTGLILVGTVLGAVTNMGKFSAWFSNLF
;
A
#
# COMPACT_ATOMS: atom_id res chain seq x y z
N MET A 1 38.30 -0.51 -14.18
CA MET A 1 37.01 -1.22 -14.34
C MET A 1 35.82 -0.30 -14.02
N SER A 2 35.89 0.60 -13.05
CA SER A 2 34.79 1.53 -12.70
C SER A 2 34.40 2.50 -13.81
N THR A 3 35.35 3.13 -14.49
CA THR A 3 35.07 4.18 -15.50
C THR A 3 34.17 3.71 -16.63
N ASN A 4 34.32 2.46 -17.10
CA ASN A 4 33.49 1.91 -18.17
C ASN A 4 32.05 1.63 -17.71
N LEU A 5 31.87 1.18 -16.46
CA LEU A 5 30.55 0.94 -15.88
C LEU A 5 29.82 2.26 -15.60
N ASP A 6 30.51 3.27 -15.08
CA ASP A 6 29.96 4.61 -14.87
C ASP A 6 29.51 5.23 -16.20
N ASP A 7 30.29 5.07 -17.28
CA ASP A 7 29.91 5.53 -18.62
C ASP A 7 28.67 4.81 -19.16
N ILE A 8 28.58 3.49 -18.98
CA ILE A 8 27.41 2.68 -19.39
C ILE A 8 26.17 3.08 -18.58
N GLU A 9 26.31 3.20 -17.26
CA GLU A 9 25.23 3.62 -16.37
C GLU A 9 24.74 5.00 -16.73
N LYS A 10 25.65 5.95 -16.96
CA LYS A 10 25.29 7.30 -17.38
C LYS A 10 24.48 7.28 -18.67
N ARG A 11 24.92 6.54 -19.70
CA ARG A 11 24.19 6.42 -20.97
C ARG A 11 22.79 5.81 -20.82
N MET A 12 22.64 4.84 -19.91
CA MET A 12 21.35 4.25 -19.57
C MET A 12 20.44 5.29 -18.90
N LEU A 13 20.97 6.08 -17.97
CA LEU A 13 20.24 7.16 -17.31
C LEU A 13 19.89 8.30 -18.27
N ASP A 14 20.80 8.69 -19.17
CA ASP A 14 20.52 9.66 -20.24
C ASP A 14 19.28 9.22 -21.03
N GLY A 15 19.25 7.95 -21.46
CA GLY A 15 18.09 7.38 -22.17
C GLY A 15 16.81 7.33 -21.34
N TYR A 16 16.89 6.99 -20.05
CA TYR A 16 15.75 7.02 -19.14
C TYR A 16 15.16 8.43 -18.98
N PHE A 17 16.01 9.44 -18.76
CA PHE A 17 15.56 10.82 -18.59
C PHE A 17 15.06 11.44 -19.90
N ASP A 18 15.65 11.10 -21.04
CA ASP A 18 15.12 11.48 -22.36
C ASP A 18 13.75 10.86 -22.61
N PHE A 19 13.53 9.60 -22.20
CA PHE A 19 12.22 8.96 -22.27
C PHE A 19 11.20 9.70 -21.42
N LEU A 20 11.51 10.03 -20.16
CA LEU A 20 10.62 10.81 -19.29
C LEU A 20 10.29 12.18 -19.88
N LYS A 21 11.29 12.87 -20.43
CA LYS A 21 11.13 14.19 -21.03
C LYS A 21 10.23 14.14 -22.27
N THR A 22 10.39 13.13 -23.10
CA THR A 22 9.61 12.95 -24.34
C THR A 22 8.15 12.61 -24.04
N HIS A 23 7.89 12.00 -22.89
CA HIS A 23 6.55 11.58 -22.44
C HIS A 23 6.11 12.39 -21.21
N ALA A 24 6.52 13.65 -21.12
CA ALA A 24 6.26 14.50 -19.96
C ALA A 24 4.77 14.77 -19.70
N ASP A 25 3.92 14.59 -20.71
CA ASP A 25 2.46 14.69 -20.68
C ASP A 25 1.76 13.40 -20.22
N CYS A 26 2.51 12.30 -20.12
CA CYS A 26 1.98 11.01 -19.67
C CYS A 26 1.90 10.91 -18.15
N GLN A 27 1.08 9.97 -17.66
CA GLN A 27 1.02 9.60 -16.25
C GLN A 27 1.85 8.35 -15.98
N PHE A 28 2.67 8.40 -14.95
CA PHE A 28 3.62 7.36 -14.58
C PHE A 28 3.16 6.67 -13.30
N LEU A 29 2.70 5.44 -13.46
CA LEU A 29 2.39 4.55 -12.35
C LEU A 29 3.69 3.93 -11.83
N HIS A 30 3.91 4.01 -10.52
CA HIS A 30 5.11 3.48 -9.88
C HIS A 30 4.77 2.76 -8.57
N TRP A 31 5.75 2.05 -8.01
CA TRP A 31 5.58 1.37 -6.72
C TRP A 31 6.54 1.91 -5.66
N ASN A 32 6.02 2.70 -4.73
CA ASN A 32 6.77 3.21 -3.56
C ASN A 32 8.08 3.97 -3.89
N MET A 33 8.23 4.59 -5.07
CA MET A 33 9.45 5.31 -5.48
C MET A 33 9.54 6.76 -4.95
N ARG A 34 9.04 7.02 -3.74
CA ARG A 34 8.91 8.38 -3.15
C ARG A 34 10.04 8.76 -2.19
N ASP A 35 10.94 7.83 -1.89
CA ASP A 35 11.98 8.02 -0.88
C ASP A 35 13.19 8.75 -1.49
N ASN A 36 13.99 9.39 -0.65
CA ASN A 36 15.21 10.05 -1.11
C ASN A 36 16.37 9.06 -1.26
N ASN A 37 16.34 7.95 -0.53
CA ASN A 37 17.35 6.90 -0.60
C ASN A 37 17.09 5.89 -1.73
N TYR A 38 15.85 5.81 -2.21
CA TYR A 38 15.44 4.95 -3.32
C TYR A 38 14.25 5.56 -4.08
N GLY A 39 14.19 5.41 -5.40
CA GLY A 39 13.12 5.97 -6.22
C GLY A 39 13.57 7.14 -7.09
N PHE A 40 12.64 8.03 -7.46
CA PHE A 40 12.91 9.08 -8.44
C PHE A 40 14.09 9.98 -8.03
N TYR A 41 14.06 10.51 -6.81
CA TYR A 41 15.11 11.40 -6.31
C TYR A 41 16.49 10.72 -6.28
N ALA A 42 16.56 9.45 -5.87
CA ALA A 42 17.80 8.70 -5.84
C ALA A 42 18.39 8.51 -7.24
N VAL A 43 17.55 8.19 -8.23
CA VAL A 43 17.97 8.02 -9.65
C VAL A 43 18.41 9.36 -10.24
N GLU A 44 17.68 10.44 -9.97
CA GLU A 44 18.05 11.80 -10.38
C GLU A 44 19.40 12.22 -9.76
N HIS A 45 19.60 11.95 -8.46
CA HIS A 45 20.86 12.24 -7.79
C HIS A 45 22.01 11.44 -8.39
N ARG A 46 21.83 10.13 -8.65
CA ARG A 46 22.85 9.28 -9.27
C ARG A 46 23.25 9.81 -10.65
N HIS A 47 22.28 10.25 -11.45
CA HIS A 47 22.56 10.85 -12.75
C HIS A 47 23.40 12.14 -12.65
N ARG A 48 23.08 13.03 -11.69
CA ARG A 48 23.87 14.24 -11.42
C ARG A 48 25.31 13.90 -11.00
N VAL A 49 25.50 12.87 -10.17
CA VAL A 49 26.84 12.40 -9.75
C VAL A 49 27.66 11.92 -10.93
N LEU A 50 27.03 11.31 -11.94
CA LEU A 50 27.66 10.87 -13.18
C LEU A 50 27.85 12.01 -14.21
N GLY A 51 27.58 13.26 -13.83
CA GLY A 51 27.71 14.44 -14.70
C GLY A 51 26.57 14.61 -15.71
N GLY A 52 25.48 13.87 -15.56
CA GLY A 52 24.26 14.05 -16.34
C GLY A 52 23.32 15.12 -15.78
N ASN A 53 22.32 15.52 -16.57
CA ASN A 53 21.28 16.46 -16.16
C ASN A 53 19.91 15.77 -16.18
N PRO A 54 19.37 15.34 -15.02
CA PRO A 54 18.12 14.59 -15.00
C PRO A 54 16.93 15.47 -15.37
N TYR A 55 15.97 14.90 -16.09
CA TYR A 55 14.64 15.48 -16.23
C TYR A 55 13.80 15.17 -15.00
N GLU A 56 13.39 16.22 -14.28
CA GLU A 56 12.53 16.08 -13.09
C GLU A 56 11.05 16.00 -13.52
N LEU A 57 10.50 14.78 -13.46
CA LEU A 57 9.09 14.56 -13.75
C LEU A 57 8.23 15.30 -12.73
N GLN A 58 7.18 15.98 -13.21
CA GLN A 58 6.25 16.69 -12.34
C GLN A 58 5.50 15.73 -11.40
N ASP A 59 5.34 16.10 -10.14
CA ASP A 59 4.70 15.23 -9.13
C ASP A 59 3.25 14.88 -9.48
N ALA A 60 2.53 15.77 -10.17
CA ALA A 60 1.18 15.50 -10.66
C ALA A 60 1.10 14.30 -11.63
N ASN A 61 2.23 13.96 -12.26
CA ASN A 61 2.33 12.84 -13.19
C ASN A 61 2.83 11.56 -12.52
N LYS A 62 3.18 11.58 -11.23
CA LYS A 62 3.66 10.42 -10.47
C LYS A 62 2.54 9.81 -9.62
N HIS A 63 2.18 8.57 -9.92
CA HIS A 63 1.08 7.86 -9.24
C HIS A 63 1.62 6.64 -8.50
N ASP A 64 1.59 6.65 -7.17
CA ASP A 64 2.02 5.51 -6.36
C ASP A 64 0.91 4.46 -6.24
N LEU A 65 1.04 3.37 -7.00
CA LEU A 65 0.09 2.27 -6.99
C LEU A 65 -0.11 1.71 -5.58
N ALA A 66 0.95 1.60 -4.77
CA ALA A 66 0.84 1.06 -3.42
C ALA A 66 -0.06 1.92 -2.53
N ARG A 67 0.03 3.26 -2.64
CA ARG A 67 -0.85 4.18 -1.90
C ARG A 67 -2.27 4.21 -2.44
N ILE A 68 -2.43 4.12 -3.75
CA ILE A 68 -3.75 4.00 -4.37
C ILE A 68 -4.45 2.75 -3.83
N LEU A 69 -3.76 1.61 -3.77
CA LEU A 69 -4.30 0.37 -3.20
C LEU A 69 -4.62 0.49 -1.70
N VAL A 70 -3.79 1.18 -0.91
CA VAL A 70 -4.12 1.48 0.50
C VAL A 70 -5.38 2.34 0.59
N SER A 71 -5.55 3.32 -0.29
CA SER A 71 -6.72 4.21 -0.25
C SER A 71 -8.00 3.48 -0.65
N LEU A 72 -7.92 2.53 -1.58
CA LEU A 72 -9.06 1.74 -2.05
C LEU A 72 -9.44 0.60 -1.11
N TYR A 73 -8.45 -0.05 -0.48
CA TYR A 73 -8.64 -1.31 0.25
C TYR A 73 -8.19 -1.25 1.71
N GLY A 74 -7.70 -0.12 2.18
CA GLY A 74 -7.17 0.04 3.53
C GLY A 74 -5.74 -0.48 3.71
N HIS A 75 -5.16 -0.20 4.87
CA HIS A 75 -3.74 -0.47 5.16
C HIS A 75 -3.38 -1.97 5.15
N ARG A 76 -4.37 -2.85 5.34
CA ARG A 76 -4.24 -4.31 5.37
C ARG A 76 -4.54 -4.97 4.02
N TYR A 77 -4.50 -4.23 2.91
CA TYR A 77 -4.84 -4.78 1.59
C TYR A 77 -3.97 -5.98 1.17
N ALA A 78 -2.70 -6.02 1.59
CA ALA A 78 -1.74 -7.08 1.30
C ALA A 78 -0.85 -7.36 2.52
N PRO A 79 -0.38 -8.61 2.70
CA PRO A 79 0.56 -8.97 3.75
C PRO A 79 1.95 -8.39 3.45
N HIS A 80 2.78 -8.28 4.49
CA HIS A 80 4.15 -7.76 4.35
C HIS A 80 5.16 -8.83 3.90
N SER A 81 4.74 -10.09 3.87
CA SER A 81 5.51 -11.22 3.37
C SER A 81 4.58 -12.21 2.67
N ASP A 82 5.13 -12.97 1.73
CA ASP A 82 4.45 -14.14 1.16
C ASP A 82 4.60 -15.38 2.08
N SER A 83 3.99 -16.50 1.71
CA SER A 83 4.13 -17.79 2.42
C SER A 83 5.54 -18.36 2.41
N SER A 84 6.37 -17.96 1.44
CA SER A 84 7.77 -18.37 1.29
C SER A 84 8.74 -17.51 2.11
N GLY A 85 8.24 -16.49 2.83
CA GLY A 85 9.04 -15.58 3.65
C GLY A 85 9.69 -14.42 2.88
N ARG A 86 9.45 -14.27 1.56
CA ARG A 86 9.90 -13.11 0.80
C ARG A 86 9.17 -11.87 1.28
N LYS A 87 9.94 -10.83 1.60
CA LYS A 87 9.42 -9.57 2.13
C LYS A 87 8.91 -8.67 1.02
N GLY A 88 7.86 -7.91 1.33
CA GLY A 88 7.29 -6.88 0.47
C GLY A 88 5.85 -7.15 0.10
N ARG A 89 5.03 -6.10 0.11
CA ARG A 89 3.61 -6.16 -0.27
C ARG A 89 3.39 -6.59 -1.72
N ILE A 90 4.39 -6.40 -2.59
CA ILE A 90 4.38 -6.88 -3.98
C ILE A 90 4.25 -8.40 -4.01
N MET A 91 5.14 -9.11 -3.29
CA MET A 91 5.17 -10.59 -3.27
C MET A 91 3.91 -11.15 -2.61
N GLY A 92 3.52 -10.58 -1.47
CA GLY A 92 2.29 -10.96 -0.78
C GLY A 92 1.03 -10.76 -1.63
N LEU A 93 0.94 -9.65 -2.39
CA LEU A 93 -0.20 -9.40 -3.27
C LEU A 93 -0.20 -10.32 -4.49
N ALA A 94 0.98 -10.66 -5.03
CA ALA A 94 1.13 -11.60 -6.13
C ALA A 94 0.59 -12.98 -5.77
N GLU A 95 0.99 -13.49 -4.60
CA GLU A 95 0.52 -14.77 -4.07
C GLU A 95 -1.02 -14.78 -3.90
N LEU A 96 -1.58 -13.75 -3.26
CA LEU A 96 -3.04 -13.62 -3.08
C LEU A 96 -3.81 -13.66 -4.39
N ASN A 97 -3.24 -13.08 -5.44
CA ASN A 97 -3.88 -12.95 -6.75
C ASN A 97 -3.49 -14.05 -7.74
N LYS A 98 -2.61 -14.97 -7.33
CA LYS A 98 -2.00 -16.00 -8.20
C LYS A 98 -1.35 -15.37 -9.44
N VAL A 99 -0.65 -14.26 -9.25
CA VAL A 99 0.15 -13.61 -10.29
C VAL A 99 1.52 -14.29 -10.29
N THR A 100 1.98 -14.68 -11.48
CA THR A 100 3.32 -15.25 -11.64
C THR A 100 4.37 -14.23 -11.21
N ASP A 101 5.28 -14.68 -10.35
CA ASP A 101 6.38 -13.92 -9.77
C ASP A 101 7.72 -14.64 -9.93
N GLU A 102 7.76 -15.59 -10.87
CA GLU A 102 8.99 -16.24 -11.34
C GLU A 102 9.97 -15.15 -11.85
N ASP A 103 11.23 -15.24 -11.45
CA ASP A 103 12.27 -14.23 -11.69
C ASP A 103 12.13 -12.91 -10.90
N ALA A 104 11.08 -12.72 -10.09
CA ALA A 104 10.95 -11.53 -9.25
C ALA A 104 11.92 -11.61 -8.06
N LEU A 105 13.08 -10.98 -8.19
CA LEU A 105 14.11 -10.95 -7.16
C LEU A 105 13.70 -10.05 -5.98
N THR A 106 14.12 -10.44 -4.78
CA THR A 106 14.09 -9.55 -3.60
C THR A 106 15.15 -8.45 -3.74
N GLY A 107 15.02 -7.37 -2.97
CA GLY A 107 16.02 -6.28 -3.01
C GLY A 107 17.44 -6.74 -2.65
N GLU A 108 17.57 -7.71 -1.74
CA GLU A 108 18.85 -8.33 -1.39
C GLU A 108 19.43 -9.12 -2.57
N GLN A 109 18.59 -9.90 -3.25
CA GLN A 109 19.01 -10.68 -4.43
C GLN A 109 19.38 -9.78 -5.61
N GLU A 110 18.67 -8.66 -5.83
CA GLU A 110 19.03 -7.69 -6.87
C GLU A 110 20.38 -7.04 -6.59
N ALA A 111 20.65 -6.67 -5.34
CA ALA A 111 21.96 -6.14 -4.96
C ALA A 111 23.08 -7.17 -5.17
N ALA A 112 22.84 -8.43 -4.82
CA ALA A 112 23.80 -9.51 -5.06
C ALA A 112 24.06 -9.75 -6.57
N ALA A 113 23.00 -9.77 -7.38
CA ALA A 113 23.10 -9.91 -8.83
C ALA A 113 23.88 -8.74 -9.47
N TYR A 114 23.67 -7.51 -8.99
CA TYR A 114 24.42 -6.34 -9.43
C TYR A 114 25.92 -6.49 -9.15
N VAL A 115 26.29 -6.87 -7.91
CA VAL A 115 27.69 -7.08 -7.53
C VAL A 115 28.33 -8.22 -8.34
N ALA A 116 27.57 -9.24 -8.68
CA ALA A 116 28.01 -10.35 -9.53
C ALA A 116 28.08 -9.99 -11.03
N GLY A 117 27.60 -8.82 -11.45
CA GLY A 117 27.53 -8.41 -12.85
C GLY A 117 26.44 -9.13 -13.66
N ASP A 118 25.47 -9.76 -13.00
CA ASP A 118 24.36 -10.47 -13.63
C ASP A 118 23.20 -9.53 -13.95
N PHE A 119 23.46 -8.62 -14.90
CA PHE A 119 22.48 -7.63 -15.34
C PHE A 119 21.29 -8.24 -16.07
N LEU A 120 21.44 -9.44 -16.65
CA LEU A 120 20.35 -10.13 -17.33
C LEU A 120 19.28 -10.57 -16.33
N THR A 121 19.68 -11.14 -15.20
CA THR A 121 18.75 -11.52 -14.15
C THR A 121 18.08 -10.30 -13.52
N MET A 122 18.82 -9.21 -13.29
CA MET A 122 18.21 -7.94 -12.85
C MET A 122 17.18 -7.39 -13.84
N HIS A 123 17.49 -7.45 -15.14
CA HIS A 123 16.57 -6.98 -16.17
C HIS A 123 15.28 -7.82 -16.20
N ARG A 124 15.39 -9.15 -16.10
CA ARG A 124 14.23 -10.06 -16.00
C ARG A 124 13.39 -9.77 -14.76
N SER A 125 14.02 -9.56 -13.60
CA SER A 125 13.34 -9.17 -12.36
C SER A 125 12.58 -7.85 -12.52
N THR A 126 13.20 -6.86 -13.18
CA THR A 126 12.59 -5.55 -13.44
C THR A 126 11.33 -5.69 -14.30
N LEU A 127 11.41 -6.45 -15.40
CA LEU A 127 10.27 -6.73 -16.27
C LEU A 127 9.16 -7.49 -15.51
N ARG A 128 9.53 -8.50 -14.72
CA ARG A 128 8.56 -9.26 -13.94
C ARG A 128 7.80 -8.39 -12.96
N LYS A 129 8.48 -7.49 -12.24
CA LYS A 129 7.84 -6.56 -11.31
C LYS A 129 6.90 -5.59 -12.04
N LEU A 130 7.28 -5.12 -13.23
CA LEU A 130 6.41 -4.30 -14.07
C LEU A 130 5.13 -5.06 -14.47
N ASP A 131 5.25 -6.31 -14.91
CA ASP A 131 4.12 -7.16 -15.25
C ASP A 131 3.19 -7.37 -14.04
N MET A 132 3.76 -7.56 -12.85
CA MET A 132 2.98 -7.66 -11.61
C MET A 132 2.21 -6.36 -11.33
N PHE A 133 2.83 -5.19 -11.50
CA PHE A 133 2.18 -3.90 -11.31
C PHE A 133 1.03 -3.69 -12.28
N ALA A 134 1.23 -4.00 -13.56
CA ALA A 134 0.18 -3.94 -14.57
C ALA A 134 -0.99 -4.86 -14.19
N ASN A 135 -0.70 -6.09 -13.77
CA ASN A 135 -1.74 -7.03 -13.34
C ASN A 135 -2.53 -6.55 -12.11
N PHE A 136 -1.84 -5.97 -11.13
CA PHE A 136 -2.48 -5.38 -9.95
C PHE A 136 -3.36 -4.19 -10.31
N PHE A 137 -2.88 -3.32 -11.20
CA PHE A 137 -3.62 -2.17 -11.70
C PHE A 137 -4.90 -2.61 -12.43
N ASP A 138 -4.79 -3.53 -13.38
CA ASP A 138 -5.94 -4.02 -14.15
C ASP A 138 -6.99 -4.67 -13.26
N ARG A 139 -6.57 -5.50 -12.29
CA ARG A 139 -7.49 -6.12 -11.33
C ARG A 139 -8.09 -5.11 -10.37
N ALA A 140 -7.34 -4.09 -9.97
CA ALA A 140 -7.87 -3.03 -9.14
C ALA A 140 -8.93 -2.22 -9.91
N HIS A 141 -8.66 -1.90 -11.17
CA HIS A 141 -9.59 -1.22 -12.07
C HIS A 141 -10.87 -2.04 -12.29
N GLN A 142 -10.74 -3.34 -12.51
CA GLN A 142 -11.87 -4.27 -12.68
C GLN A 142 -12.57 -4.65 -11.36
N LYS A 143 -12.09 -4.18 -10.21
CA LYS A 143 -12.57 -4.55 -8.86
C LYS A 143 -12.47 -6.07 -8.57
N THR A 144 -11.57 -6.78 -9.24
CA THR A 144 -11.34 -8.23 -9.09
C THR A 144 -10.08 -8.53 -8.25
N LEU A 145 -9.35 -7.49 -7.82
CA LEU A 145 -8.16 -7.66 -6.98
C LEU A 145 -8.51 -8.31 -5.64
N LYS A 146 -7.86 -9.44 -5.35
CA LYS A 146 -7.96 -10.13 -4.06
C LYS A 146 -7.05 -9.45 -3.05
N THR A 147 -7.62 -9.12 -1.90
CA THR A 147 -6.97 -8.35 -0.84
C THR A 147 -7.28 -8.98 0.51
N GLN A 148 -6.41 -8.79 1.51
CA GLN A 148 -6.65 -9.21 2.89
C GLN A 148 -7.57 -8.27 3.69
N SER A 149 -7.98 -7.15 3.10
CA SER A 149 -8.84 -6.16 3.76
C SER A 149 -10.22 -6.73 4.10
N THR A 150 -10.65 -6.56 5.35
CA THR A 150 -12.04 -6.83 5.76
C THR A 150 -12.96 -5.73 5.22
N TRP A 151 -14.27 -6.01 5.08
CA TRP A 151 -15.26 -5.00 4.69
C TRP A 151 -15.17 -3.68 5.49
N MET A 152 -14.91 -3.78 6.80
CA MET A 152 -14.72 -2.61 7.67
C MET A 152 -13.50 -1.75 7.29
N ASP A 153 -12.42 -2.37 6.79
CA ASP A 153 -11.21 -1.65 6.38
C ASP A 153 -11.43 -0.85 5.09
N ARG A 154 -12.42 -1.25 4.27
CA ARG A 154 -12.78 -0.58 3.01
C ARG A 154 -13.76 0.57 3.22
N VAL A 155 -14.72 0.41 4.14
CA VAL A 155 -15.78 1.40 4.41
C VAL A 155 -15.35 2.40 5.50
N GLY A 156 -14.30 2.10 6.27
CA GLY A 156 -13.78 3.00 7.30
C GLY A 156 -14.73 3.19 8.48
N VAL A 157 -15.65 2.24 8.72
CA VAL A 157 -16.61 2.33 9.82
C VAL A 157 -15.87 2.17 11.15
N HIS A 158 -15.61 3.28 11.81
CA HIS A 158 -15.06 3.27 13.16
C HIS A 158 -16.19 2.93 14.14
N PRO A 159 -16.06 1.93 15.04
CA PRO A 159 -17.10 1.61 16.03
C PRO A 159 -17.52 2.83 16.86
N VAL A 160 -16.58 3.74 17.12
CA VAL A 160 -16.83 5.03 17.79
C VAL A 160 -17.76 5.93 16.97
N ALA A 161 -17.60 6.01 15.64
CA ALA A 161 -18.47 6.83 14.79
C ALA A 161 -19.92 6.31 14.76
N VAL A 162 -20.11 4.99 14.84
CA VAL A 162 -21.44 4.38 14.99
C VAL A 162 -22.04 4.72 16.35
N ILE A 163 -21.25 4.68 17.42
CA ILE A 163 -21.68 5.07 18.77
C ILE A 163 -21.99 6.58 18.84
N GLU A 164 -21.19 7.43 18.21
CA GLU A 164 -21.42 8.88 18.15
C GLU A 164 -22.66 9.23 17.32
N TRP A 165 -22.86 8.57 16.17
CA TRP A 165 -24.09 8.69 15.39
C TRP A 165 -25.33 8.23 16.16
N ALA A 166 -25.20 7.16 16.95
CA ALA A 166 -26.27 6.67 17.81
C ALA A 166 -26.58 7.66 18.95
N LYS A 167 -25.55 8.24 19.58
CA LYS A 167 -25.72 9.25 20.65
C LYS A 167 -26.24 10.59 20.15
N SER A 168 -25.99 10.95 18.90
CA SER A 168 -26.47 12.20 18.31
C SER A 168 -27.94 12.14 17.87
N HIS A 169 -28.54 10.95 17.78
CA HIS A 169 -29.97 10.78 17.47
C HIS A 169 -30.84 10.92 18.74
N PRO A 170 -31.74 11.91 18.81
CA PRO A 170 -32.58 12.16 19.99
C PRO A 170 -33.42 10.95 20.43
N LEU A 171 -33.90 10.16 19.46
CA LEU A 171 -34.70 8.96 19.71
C LEU A 171 -33.90 7.85 20.39
N VAL A 172 -32.66 7.65 19.97
CA VAL A 172 -31.78 6.59 20.51
C VAL A 172 -31.35 6.96 21.92
N THR A 173 -30.97 8.22 22.14
CA THR A 173 -30.66 8.74 23.48
C THR A 173 -31.88 8.66 24.41
N GLY A 174 -33.08 8.96 23.90
CA GLY A 174 -34.33 8.78 24.64
C GLY A 174 -34.60 7.33 25.04
N LEU A 175 -34.40 6.37 24.14
CA LEU A 175 -34.55 4.94 24.43
C LEU A 175 -33.55 4.44 25.48
N ILE A 176 -32.29 4.88 25.40
CA ILE A 176 -31.26 4.53 26.39
C ILE A 176 -31.67 5.04 27.78
N LEU A 177 -32.11 6.30 27.88
CA LEU A 177 -32.58 6.87 29.15
C LEU A 177 -33.77 6.11 29.72
N VAL A 178 -34.80 5.83 28.91
CA VAL A 178 -35.98 5.07 29.33
C VAL A 178 -35.60 3.67 29.81
N GLY A 179 -34.74 2.96 29.07
CA GLY A 179 -34.25 1.65 29.46
C GLY A 179 -33.49 1.66 30.79
N THR A 180 -32.67 2.70 31.02
CA THR A 180 -31.90 2.84 32.26
C THR A 180 -32.82 3.10 33.46
N VAL A 181 -33.85 3.93 33.30
CA VAL A 181 -34.86 4.22 34.33
C VAL A 181 -35.69 2.97 34.65
N LEU A 182 -36.17 2.25 33.64
CA LEU A 182 -36.91 1.00 33.83
C LEU A 182 -36.05 -0.06 34.54
N GLY A 183 -34.78 -0.17 34.17
CA GLY A 183 -33.81 -1.02 34.86
C GLY A 183 -33.62 -0.66 36.33
N ALA A 184 -33.50 0.63 36.65
CA ALA A 184 -33.39 1.10 38.04
C ALA A 184 -34.66 0.80 38.85
N VAL A 185 -35.84 1.07 38.29
CA VAL A 185 -37.14 0.81 38.95
C VAL A 185 -37.33 -0.69 39.23
N THR A 186 -37.02 -1.55 38.26
CA THR A 186 -37.14 -3.01 38.44
C THR A 186 -36.16 -3.53 39.49
N ASN A 187 -34.93 -3.00 39.55
CA ASN A 187 -33.97 -3.36 40.60
C ASN A 187 -34.38 -2.84 41.98
N MET A 188 -34.91 -1.62 42.08
CA MET A 188 -35.47 -1.11 43.35
C MET A 188 -36.66 -1.95 43.82
N GLY A 189 -37.53 -2.40 42.90
CA GLY A 189 -38.62 -3.31 43.23
C GLY A 189 -38.13 -4.66 43.76
N LYS A 190 -37.09 -5.23 43.14
CA LYS A 190 -36.44 -6.47 43.64
C LYS A 190 -35.76 -6.27 44.99
N PHE A 191 -35.08 -5.14 45.19
CA PHE A 191 -34.44 -4.79 46.45
C PHE A 191 -35.46 -4.60 47.57
N SER A 192 -36.57 -3.89 47.28
CA SER A 192 -37.67 -3.70 48.22
C SER A 192 -38.34 -5.03 48.60
N ALA A 193 -38.57 -5.92 47.63
CA ALA A 193 -39.14 -7.24 47.88
C ALA A 193 -38.19 -8.17 48.65
N TRP A 194 -36.88 -8.03 48.46
CA TRP A 194 -35.88 -8.74 49.25
C TRP A 194 -35.84 -8.20 50.69
N PHE A 195 -35.87 -6.89 50.87
CA PHE A 195 -35.87 -6.24 52.19
C PHE A 195 -37.11 -6.60 53.03
N SER A 196 -38.30 -6.66 52.41
CA SER A 196 -39.55 -7.07 53.10
C SER A 196 -39.61 -8.56 53.46
N ASN A 197 -38.72 -9.40 52.94
CA ASN A 197 -38.62 -10.82 53.30
C ASN A 197 -37.55 -11.08 54.38
N LEU A 198 -36.78 -10.06 54.76
CA LEU A 198 -35.68 -10.13 55.72
C LEU A 198 -36.02 -9.55 57.11
N PHE A 199 -37.13 -8.82 57.20
CA PHE A 199 -37.74 -8.28 58.42
C PHE A 199 -39.22 -8.65 58.46
#